data_AF-A0A7V5YZM0-F1
#
_entry.id   AF-A0A7V5YZM0-F1
#
_cell.length_a   1.000
_cell.length_b   1.000
_cell.length_c   1.000
_cell.angle_alpha   90.00
_cell.angle_beta   90.00
_cell.angle_gamma   90.00
#
_symmetry.space_group_name_H-M   'P 1'
#
loop_
_entity.id
_entity.type
_entity.pdbx_description
1 polymer ?
#
loop_
_entity_poly.entity_id
_entity_poly.type
_entity_poly.pdbx_seq_one_letter_code
_entity_poly.pdbx_strand_id
1 'polypeptide(L)'
;MKKLLLIAVAAAMLVGLFGCTPPPAPTAVPPTQAPAQATKAPEATKAPEPTKPAPTAAPAGVKVLRINIGTWPDVLDPQKSSFVGEIAVLQMVYEGLVRLNEKGEVVPGAAEKWETASDGKSMTFHLRAGLKRADGTPLTAKDFEYAYKRLVDPRVQGEYNTLIDDVVGAVEARSMDPKSSDADIQKALDKVGVKATDDR
;
A
#
# COMPACT_ATOMS: atom_id res chain seq x y z
N MET A 1 1.08 38.96 -35.77
CA MET A 1 -0.27 38.56 -35.33
C MET A 1 -0.14 38.05 -33.88
N LYS A 2 0.23 38.86 -32.88
CA LYS A 2 -0.58 39.85 -32.14
C LYS A 2 -1.99 39.35 -31.78
N LYS A 3 -2.18 39.14 -30.47
CA LYS A 3 -3.43 39.02 -29.69
C LYS A 3 -3.84 37.58 -29.33
N LEU A 4 -3.32 37.08 -28.21
CA LEU A 4 -4.14 36.30 -27.28
C LEU A 4 -4.07 37.01 -25.92
N LEU A 5 -5.23 37.50 -25.51
CA LEU A 5 -5.45 38.57 -24.55
C LEU A 5 -5.43 38.02 -23.11
N LEU A 6 -4.71 38.71 -22.21
CA LEU A 6 -4.83 38.58 -20.76
C LEU A 6 -6.06 39.36 -20.25
N ILE A 7 -6.78 38.75 -19.28
CA ILE A 7 -7.32 39.30 -18.02
C ILE A 7 -8.07 40.65 -18.05
N ALA A 8 -9.35 40.69 -17.62
CA ALA A 8 -9.86 41.63 -16.59
C ALA A 8 -11.40 41.60 -16.35
N VAL A 9 -11.76 41.38 -15.06
CA VAL A 9 -12.65 42.20 -14.20
C VAL A 9 -14.17 42.26 -14.47
N ALA A 10 -14.89 41.58 -13.56
CA ALA A 10 -15.98 42.02 -12.69
C ALA A 10 -17.08 43.04 -13.12
N ALA A 11 -18.29 42.71 -12.63
CA ALA A 11 -19.45 43.55 -12.30
C ALA A 11 -20.57 43.72 -13.35
N ALA A 12 -21.66 42.95 -13.15
CA ALA A 12 -23.03 43.45 -13.24
C ALA A 12 -24.01 42.47 -12.57
N MET A 13 -24.36 42.72 -11.31
CA MET A 13 -25.63 42.28 -10.70
C MET A 13 -26.69 43.35 -11.00
N LEU A 14 -27.88 42.96 -11.49
CA LEU A 14 -29.16 43.18 -10.78
C LEU A 14 -30.37 42.55 -11.54
N VAL A 15 -31.02 41.61 -10.83
CA VAL A 15 -32.46 41.33 -10.73
C VAL A 15 -33.23 40.76 -11.94
N GLY A 16 -33.56 39.47 -11.81
CA GLY A 16 -34.78 38.86 -12.33
C GLY A 16 -35.20 37.72 -11.40
N LEU A 17 -36.32 37.91 -10.69
CA LEU A 17 -36.89 36.97 -9.72
C LEU A 17 -37.45 35.69 -10.38
N PHE A 18 -37.62 34.66 -9.52
CA PHE A 18 -38.47 33.46 -9.62
C PHE A 18 -37.86 32.19 -10.24
N GLY A 19 -37.77 31.15 -9.40
CA GLY A 19 -37.65 29.76 -9.87
C GLY A 19 -36.84 28.79 -9.01
N CYS A 20 -37.04 28.75 -7.69
CA CYS A 20 -36.58 27.61 -6.90
C CYS A 20 -37.54 26.42 -7.17
N THR A 21 -37.12 25.44 -7.96
CA THR A 21 -37.82 24.15 -8.08
C THR A 21 -37.30 23.18 -7.02
N PRO A 22 -38.12 22.72 -6.07
CA PRO A 22 -37.73 21.66 -5.13
C PRO A 22 -37.72 20.28 -5.83
N PRO A 23 -36.90 19.33 -5.34
CA PRO A 23 -36.90 17.95 -5.83
C PRO A 23 -38.23 17.25 -5.51
N PRO A 24 -38.68 16.27 -6.33
CA PRO A 24 -39.96 15.60 -6.12
C PRO A 24 -39.98 14.80 -4.81
N ALA A 25 -41.10 14.95 -4.09
CA ALA A 25 -41.40 14.27 -2.83
C ALA A 25 -41.63 12.75 -3.02
N PRO A 26 -41.37 11.92 -1.99
CA PRO A 26 -41.64 10.50 -2.01
C PRO A 26 -43.14 10.24 -2.07
N THR A 27 -43.59 9.41 -3.02
CA THR A 27 -44.98 9.00 -3.15
C THR A 27 -45.43 8.18 -1.94
N ALA A 28 -46.55 8.61 -1.36
CA ALA A 28 -47.22 7.97 -0.25
C ALA A 28 -47.77 6.58 -0.64
N VAL A 29 -47.49 5.59 0.21
CA VAL A 29 -48.10 4.26 0.16
C VAL A 29 -49.52 4.36 0.77
N PRO A 30 -50.57 3.84 0.12
CA PRO A 30 -51.92 3.84 0.69
C PRO A 30 -52.07 2.82 1.84
N PRO A 31 -53.03 3.03 2.76
CA PRO A 31 -53.04 2.39 4.07
C PRO A 31 -53.53 0.93 4.05
N THR A 32 -52.98 0.19 5.02
CA THR A 32 -53.28 -1.18 5.43
C THR A 32 -54.78 -1.48 5.57
N GLN A 33 -55.20 -2.59 4.96
CA GLN A 33 -56.37 -3.37 5.41
C GLN A 33 -55.91 -4.77 5.83
N ALA A 34 -56.42 -5.25 6.95
CA ALA A 34 -56.45 -6.65 7.35
C ALA A 34 -57.79 -6.91 8.06
N PRO A 35 -58.28 -8.16 8.22
CA PRO A 35 -57.79 -9.44 7.70
C PRO A 35 -58.89 -10.31 7.05
N ALA A 36 -58.53 -11.28 6.20
CA ALA A 36 -59.37 -12.48 6.00
C ALA A 36 -58.57 -13.68 5.47
N GLN A 37 -58.55 -14.71 6.33
CA GLN A 37 -58.43 -16.15 6.05
C GLN A 37 -57.10 -16.74 5.59
N ALA A 38 -56.57 -17.56 6.50
CA ALA A 38 -55.44 -18.44 6.34
C ALA A 38 -55.73 -19.57 5.35
N THR A 39 -54.87 -19.69 4.36
CA THR A 39 -54.60 -20.95 3.65
C THR A 39 -53.15 -21.34 3.94
N LYS A 40 -52.95 -22.52 4.54
CA LYS A 40 -51.63 -23.07 4.85
C LYS A 40 -50.84 -23.26 3.56
N ALA A 41 -49.72 -22.55 3.42
CA ALA A 41 -48.70 -22.83 2.42
C ALA A 41 -47.87 -24.07 2.85
N PRO A 42 -47.37 -24.89 1.91
CA PRO A 42 -46.55 -26.05 2.23
C PRO A 42 -45.24 -25.60 2.89
N GLU A 43 -44.83 -26.35 3.91
CA GLU A 43 -43.55 -26.18 4.62
C GLU A 43 -42.39 -26.18 3.61
N ALA A 44 -41.72 -25.04 3.47
CA ALA A 44 -40.48 -24.95 2.73
C ALA A 44 -39.40 -25.71 3.50
N THR A 45 -38.95 -26.83 2.93
CA THR A 45 -37.82 -27.61 3.44
C THR A 45 -36.61 -26.68 3.56
N LYS A 46 -36.17 -26.45 4.80
CA LYS A 46 -34.98 -25.65 5.13
C LYS A 46 -33.76 -26.25 4.43
N ALA A 47 -33.20 -25.53 3.46
CA ALA A 47 -31.91 -25.87 2.88
C ALA A 47 -30.87 -25.91 4.01
N PRO A 48 -29.95 -26.90 4.05
CA PRO A 48 -28.93 -26.97 5.08
C PRO A 48 -28.07 -25.70 5.03
N GLU A 49 -27.98 -25.01 6.17
CA GLU A 49 -27.04 -23.89 6.33
C GLU A 49 -25.62 -24.39 6.03
N PRO A 50 -24.81 -23.63 5.27
CA PRO A 50 -23.41 -23.98 5.06
C PRO A 50 -22.74 -24.08 6.43
N THR A 51 -22.29 -25.29 6.78
CA THR A 51 -21.58 -25.57 8.02
C THR A 51 -20.35 -24.68 8.09
N LYS A 52 -20.41 -23.63 8.93
CA LYS A 52 -19.26 -22.81 9.30
C LYS A 52 -18.18 -23.76 9.82
N PRO A 53 -16.98 -23.83 9.21
CA PRO A 53 -15.92 -24.68 9.71
C PRO A 53 -15.67 -24.36 11.19
N ALA A 54 -15.75 -25.38 12.04
CA ALA A 54 -15.40 -25.21 13.45
C ALA A 54 -13.94 -24.73 13.52
N PRO A 55 -13.64 -23.71 14.34
CA PRO A 55 -12.26 -23.23 14.45
C PRO A 55 -11.38 -24.38 14.94
N THR A 56 -10.42 -24.80 14.12
CA THR A 56 -9.39 -25.75 14.52
C THR A 56 -8.76 -25.25 15.82
N ALA A 57 -8.94 -26.02 16.89
CA ALA A 57 -8.31 -25.73 18.17
C ALA A 57 -6.79 -25.78 17.96
N ALA A 58 -6.11 -24.72 18.39
CA ALA A 58 -4.67 -24.63 18.30
C ALA A 58 -4.03 -25.75 19.14
N PRO A 59 -2.88 -26.31 18.72
CA PRO A 59 -2.13 -27.25 19.55
C PRO A 59 -1.83 -26.63 20.92
N ALA A 60 -1.94 -27.42 21.98
CA ALA A 60 -1.68 -26.95 23.35
C ALA A 60 -0.27 -26.35 23.44
N GLY A 61 -0.17 -25.14 24.01
CA GLY A 61 1.07 -24.38 24.12
C GLY A 61 1.35 -23.40 22.97
N VAL A 62 0.60 -23.44 21.88
CA VAL A 62 0.73 -22.46 20.79
C VAL A 62 -0.10 -21.22 21.11
N LYS A 63 0.55 -20.06 21.22
CA LYS A 63 -0.14 -18.76 21.28
C LYS A 63 -0.69 -18.45 19.89
N VAL A 64 -2.01 -18.48 19.74
CA VAL A 64 -2.67 -18.18 18.47
C VAL A 64 -3.35 -16.82 18.54
N LEU A 65 -2.90 -15.91 17.68
CA LEU A 65 -3.58 -14.66 17.38
C LEU A 65 -4.42 -14.87 16.11
N ARG A 66 -5.72 -14.55 16.18
CA ARG A 66 -6.63 -14.56 15.03
C ARG A 66 -6.95 -13.13 14.64
N ILE A 67 -6.57 -12.73 13.45
CA ILE A 67 -6.76 -11.38 12.93
C ILE A 67 -7.75 -11.45 11.75
N ASN A 68 -8.73 -10.57 11.73
CA ASN A 68 -9.55 -10.35 10.55
C ASN A 68 -8.86 -9.30 9.67
N ILE A 69 -8.34 -9.72 8.52
CA ILE A 69 -7.64 -8.86 7.55
C ILE A 69 -8.61 -8.19 6.54
N GLY A 70 -9.91 -8.45 6.66
CA GLY A 70 -10.95 -7.90 5.77
C GLY A 70 -11.04 -8.68 4.46
N THR A 71 -10.06 -8.50 3.59
CA THR A 71 -9.96 -9.17 2.29
C THR A 71 -8.60 -9.83 2.13
N TRP A 72 -8.53 -10.86 1.28
CA TRP A 72 -7.26 -11.45 0.91
C TRP A 72 -6.44 -10.45 0.08
N PRO A 73 -5.12 -10.32 0.30
CA PRO A 73 -4.27 -9.44 -0.50
C PRO A 73 -4.16 -9.94 -1.94
N ASP A 74 -4.28 -9.03 -2.91
CA ASP A 74 -4.09 -9.33 -4.33
C ASP A 74 -2.59 -9.39 -4.68
N VAL A 75 -1.79 -8.56 -4.01
CA VAL A 75 -0.34 -8.44 -4.18
C VAL A 75 0.36 -8.61 -2.83
N LEU A 76 1.45 -9.38 -2.82
CA LEU A 76 2.35 -9.57 -1.67
C LEU A 76 3.82 -9.25 -2.01
N ASP A 77 4.04 -8.51 -3.09
CA ASP A 77 5.34 -7.91 -3.39
C ASP A 77 5.40 -6.53 -2.72
N PRO A 78 6.36 -6.28 -1.81
CA PRO A 78 6.44 -5.02 -1.07
C PRO A 78 6.67 -3.79 -1.95
N GLN A 79 7.08 -3.96 -3.21
CA GLN A 79 7.31 -2.85 -4.15
C GLN A 79 6.20 -2.70 -5.20
N LYS A 80 5.13 -3.51 -5.08
CA LYS A 80 3.93 -3.41 -5.93
C LYS A 80 2.65 -3.20 -5.12
N SER A 81 2.63 -3.60 -3.86
CA SER A 81 1.49 -3.43 -2.97
C SER A 81 1.26 -1.95 -2.67
N SER A 82 -0.01 -1.52 -2.68
CA SER A 82 -0.37 -0.14 -2.36
C SER A 82 -1.61 -0.02 -1.47
N PHE A 83 -2.29 -1.14 -1.19
CA PHE A 83 -3.47 -1.13 -0.35
C PHE A 83 -3.12 -1.37 1.12
N VAL A 84 -3.84 -0.71 2.03
CA VAL A 84 -3.56 -0.74 3.48
C VAL A 84 -3.58 -2.17 4.04
N GLY A 85 -4.50 -3.02 3.55
CA GLY A 85 -4.56 -4.42 3.98
C GLY A 85 -3.33 -5.24 3.57
N GLU A 86 -2.81 -5.03 2.36
CA GLU A 86 -1.59 -5.68 1.87
C GLU A 86 -0.38 -5.20 2.68
N ILE A 87 -0.27 -3.88 2.90
CA ILE A 87 0.81 -3.28 3.67
C ILE A 87 0.82 -3.82 5.11
N ALA A 88 -0.36 -3.97 5.73
CA ALA A 88 -0.47 -4.56 7.07
C ALA A 88 0.02 -6.02 7.10
N VAL A 89 -0.26 -6.81 6.06
CA VAL A 89 0.27 -8.17 5.93
C VAL A 89 1.78 -8.16 5.72
N LEU A 90 2.28 -7.30 4.84
CA LEU A 90 3.72 -7.15 4.58
C LEU A 90 4.50 -6.77 5.84
N GLN A 91 3.97 -5.87 6.67
CA GLN A 91 4.58 -5.49 7.95
C GLN A 91 4.68 -6.65 8.96
N MET A 92 3.90 -7.73 8.77
CA MET A 92 4.00 -8.93 9.61
C MET A 92 5.04 -9.94 9.10
N VAL A 93 5.40 -9.91 7.81
CA VAL A 93 6.23 -10.95 7.18
C VAL A 93 7.55 -10.42 6.58
N TYR A 94 7.71 -9.11 6.45
CA TYR A 94 8.94 -8.44 6.04
C TYR A 94 9.49 -7.57 7.17
N GLU A 95 10.80 -7.34 7.15
CA GLU A 95 11.50 -6.45 8.08
C GLU A 95 12.33 -5.45 7.27
N GLY A 96 12.12 -4.15 7.50
CA GLY A 96 12.93 -3.08 6.92
C GLY A 96 14.23 -2.84 7.69
N LEU A 97 15.06 -1.91 7.23
CA LEU A 97 16.27 -1.49 7.98
C LEU A 97 15.88 -0.96 9.37
N VAL A 98 14.80 -0.19 9.44
CA VAL A 98 14.20 0.37 10.65
C VAL A 98 12.70 0.08 10.67
N ARG A 99 12.06 0.30 11.82
CA ARG A 99 10.60 0.19 11.99
C ARG A 99 10.08 1.28 12.93
N LEU A 100 8.76 1.44 12.99
CA LEU A 100 8.11 2.30 13.97
C LEU A 100 7.68 1.48 15.19
N ASN A 101 7.88 2.02 16.39
CA ASN A 101 7.32 1.44 17.60
C ASN A 101 5.86 1.93 17.85
N GLU A 102 5.26 1.50 18.95
CA GLU A 102 3.88 1.86 19.32
C GLU A 102 3.67 3.37 19.55
N LYS A 103 4.75 4.12 19.76
CA LYS A 103 4.76 5.58 19.91
C LYS A 103 5.02 6.32 18.59
N GLY A 104 5.22 5.59 17.49
CA GLY A 104 5.59 6.14 16.20
C GLY A 104 7.05 6.58 16.11
N GLU A 105 7.91 6.13 17.03
CA GLU A 105 9.34 6.46 17.01
C GLU A 105 10.08 5.48 16.09
N VAL A 106 11.08 5.98 15.36
CA VAL A 106 11.96 5.15 14.54
C VAL A 106 12.89 4.35 15.45
N VAL A 107 12.84 3.03 15.32
CA VAL A 107 13.64 2.08 16.12
C VAL A 107 14.33 1.04 15.22
N PRO A 108 15.36 0.34 15.72
CA PRO A 108 16.03 -0.74 15.01
C PRO A 108 15.06 -1.80 14.45
N GLY A 109 15.27 -2.14 13.17
CA GLY A 109 14.66 -3.26 12.46
C GLY A 109 15.73 -4.30 12.13
N ALA A 110 15.97 -4.55 10.85
CA ALA A 110 17.10 -5.35 10.38
C ALA A 110 18.47 -4.71 10.71
N ALA A 111 18.55 -3.37 10.70
CA ALA A 111 19.72 -2.65 11.16
C ALA A 111 19.70 -2.48 12.69
N GLU A 112 20.82 -2.71 13.35
CA GLU A 112 20.98 -2.50 14.80
C GLU A 112 21.30 -1.05 15.16
N LYS A 113 21.96 -0.33 14.26
CA LYS A 113 22.27 1.10 14.37
C LYS A 113 22.46 1.71 12.98
N TRP A 114 22.45 3.05 12.93
CA TRP A 114 22.82 3.80 11.74
C TRP A 114 23.53 5.10 12.12
N GLU A 115 24.33 5.59 11.19
CA GLU A 115 25.16 6.78 11.35
C GLU A 115 24.87 7.72 10.18
N THR A 116 24.70 9.01 10.49
CA THR A 116 24.53 10.05 9.46
C THR A 116 25.83 10.84 9.35
N ALA A 117 26.34 10.99 8.14
CA ALA A 117 27.52 11.81 7.88
C ALA A 117 27.28 13.28 8.29
N SER A 118 28.37 14.00 8.58
CA SER A 118 28.29 15.40 9.04
C SER A 118 27.66 16.36 8.04
N ASP A 119 27.71 16.04 6.74
CA ASP A 119 27.06 16.80 5.68
C ASP A 119 25.58 16.46 5.48
N GLY A 120 25.07 15.45 6.19
CA GLY A 120 23.69 14.98 6.10
C GLY A 120 23.34 14.24 4.81
N LYS A 121 24.31 13.93 3.94
CA LYS A 121 24.07 13.38 2.60
C LYS A 121 24.30 11.88 2.49
N SER A 122 24.88 11.28 3.52
CA SER A 122 25.15 9.85 3.57
C SER A 122 24.65 9.26 4.89
N MET A 123 24.01 8.10 4.80
CA MET A 123 23.62 7.30 5.95
C MET A 123 24.20 5.90 5.81
N THR A 124 24.82 5.39 6.88
CA THR A 124 25.35 4.03 6.95
C THR A 124 24.49 3.23 7.91
N PHE A 125 23.95 2.10 7.47
CA PHE A 125 23.18 1.17 8.30
C PHE A 125 24.03 -0.06 8.59
N HIS A 126 24.04 -0.52 9.84
CA HIS A 126 24.75 -1.73 10.25
C HIS A 126 23.73 -2.83 10.53
N LEU A 127 23.77 -3.94 9.80
CA LEU A 127 22.82 -5.03 9.99
C LEU A 127 23.10 -5.84 11.25
N ARG A 128 22.03 -6.35 11.88
CA ARG A 128 22.13 -7.34 12.96
C ARG A 128 22.88 -8.58 12.47
N ALA A 129 23.64 -9.19 13.36
CA ALA A 129 24.26 -10.49 13.06
C ALA A 129 23.21 -11.61 12.91
N GLY A 130 23.43 -12.50 11.95
CA GLY A 130 22.66 -13.75 11.83
C GLY A 130 21.26 -13.60 11.25
N LEU A 131 20.97 -12.50 10.52
CA LEU A 131 19.72 -12.35 9.79
C LEU A 131 19.53 -13.48 8.77
N LYS A 132 18.31 -14.02 8.74
CA LYS A 132 17.91 -15.11 7.84
C LYS A 132 16.56 -14.81 7.22
N ARG A 133 16.36 -15.33 6.01
CA ARG A 133 15.07 -15.41 5.37
C ARG A 133 14.25 -16.56 5.94
N ALA A 134 12.98 -16.64 5.56
CA ALA A 134 12.08 -17.71 5.99
C ALA A 134 12.58 -19.12 5.61
N ASP A 135 13.35 -19.25 4.52
CA ASP A 135 13.96 -20.52 4.08
C ASP A 135 15.28 -20.85 4.79
N GLY A 136 15.74 -19.98 5.71
CA GLY A 136 16.97 -20.14 6.47
C GLY A 136 18.23 -19.63 5.78
N THR A 137 18.15 -19.17 4.52
CA THR A 137 19.29 -18.54 3.83
C THR A 137 19.65 -17.19 4.47
N PRO A 138 20.91 -16.75 4.39
CA PRO A 138 21.32 -15.45 4.91
C PRO A 138 20.57 -14.29 4.24
N LEU A 139 20.20 -13.28 5.05
CA LEU A 139 19.79 -11.96 4.58
C LEU A 139 20.96 -11.00 4.81
N THR A 140 21.44 -10.35 3.75
CA THR A 140 22.68 -9.55 3.74
C THR A 140 22.43 -8.13 3.25
N ALA A 141 23.42 -7.24 3.40
CA ALA A 141 23.31 -5.86 2.89
C ALA A 141 23.04 -5.78 1.38
N LYS A 142 23.49 -6.77 0.60
CA LYS A 142 23.23 -6.87 -0.85
C LYS A 142 21.74 -7.02 -1.17
N ASP A 143 20.97 -7.60 -0.25
CA ASP A 143 19.52 -7.77 -0.44
C ASP A 143 18.78 -6.44 -0.31
N PHE A 144 19.25 -5.57 0.59
CA PHE A 144 18.76 -4.22 0.70
C PHE A 144 19.18 -3.38 -0.50
N GLU A 145 20.45 -3.44 -0.92
CA GLU A 145 20.90 -2.77 -2.15
C GLU A 145 20.05 -3.17 -3.36
N TYR A 146 19.84 -4.47 -3.56
CA TYR A 146 18.98 -5.00 -4.60
C TYR A 146 17.54 -4.45 -4.48
N ALA A 147 16.95 -4.49 -3.28
CA ALA A 147 15.60 -4.02 -3.07
C ALA A 147 15.45 -2.52 -3.40
N TYR A 148 16.35 -1.66 -2.94
CA TYR A 148 16.30 -0.23 -3.25
C TYR A 148 16.46 0.04 -4.76
N LYS A 149 17.36 -0.68 -5.44
CA LYS A 149 17.51 -0.58 -6.89
C LYS A 149 16.26 -1.07 -7.63
N ARG A 150 15.71 -2.21 -7.21
CA ARG A 150 14.48 -2.78 -7.80
C ARG A 150 13.28 -1.84 -7.64
N LEU A 151 13.18 -1.10 -6.55
CA LEU A 151 12.09 -0.14 -6.31
C LEU A 151 12.01 0.91 -7.43
N VAL A 152 13.16 1.35 -7.95
CA VAL A 152 13.28 2.37 -9.01
C VAL A 152 13.63 1.78 -10.38
N ASP A 153 13.62 0.46 -10.52
CA ASP A 153 13.71 -0.19 -11.82
C ASP A 153 12.45 0.17 -12.63
N PRO A 154 12.57 0.75 -13.84
CA PRO A 154 11.42 1.19 -14.63
C PRO A 154 10.51 0.03 -15.05
N ARG A 155 10.95 -1.23 -14.96
CA ARG A 155 10.16 -2.43 -15.33
C ARG A 155 9.27 -2.91 -14.19
N VAL A 156 9.71 -2.70 -12.95
CA VAL A 156 8.79 -2.61 -11.81
C VAL A 156 8.01 -1.32 -12.05
N GLN A 157 6.80 -1.15 -11.60
CA GLN A 157 6.06 0.09 -11.84
C GLN A 157 5.17 0.13 -10.61
N GLY A 158 5.83 0.28 -9.46
CA GLY A 158 5.19 0.30 -8.16
C GLY A 158 4.67 1.70 -7.89
N GLU A 159 3.49 1.81 -7.28
CA GLU A 159 2.87 3.11 -7.00
C GLU A 159 3.74 3.98 -6.07
N TYR A 160 4.60 3.36 -5.26
CA TYR A 160 5.50 3.99 -4.31
C TYR A 160 6.97 4.06 -4.78
N ASN A 161 7.23 3.92 -6.09
CA ASN A 161 8.60 3.98 -6.62
C ASN A 161 9.29 5.35 -6.43
N THR A 162 8.55 6.40 -6.08
CA THR A 162 9.06 7.75 -5.81
C THR A 162 9.56 7.96 -4.36
N LEU A 163 9.36 6.98 -3.47
CA LEU A 163 9.73 7.11 -2.04
C LEU A 163 11.21 7.40 -1.79
N ILE A 164 12.07 7.10 -2.76
CA ILE A 164 13.52 7.29 -2.64
C ILE A 164 14.07 8.29 -3.66
N ASP A 165 13.24 9.20 -4.19
CA ASP A 165 13.68 10.19 -5.19
C ASP A 165 14.80 11.13 -4.67
N ASP A 166 14.95 11.29 -3.36
CA ASP A 166 16.05 12.03 -2.74
C ASP A 166 17.39 11.26 -2.75
N VAL A 167 17.37 9.98 -3.10
CA VAL A 167 18.58 9.17 -3.27
C VAL A 167 19.19 9.47 -4.65
N VAL A 168 20.50 9.75 -4.66
CA VAL A 168 21.25 10.01 -5.90
C VAL A 168 20.98 8.90 -6.93
N GLY A 169 20.65 9.29 -8.17
CA GLY A 169 20.41 8.36 -9.27
C GLY A 169 19.03 7.70 -9.31
N ALA A 170 18.22 7.79 -8.25
CA ALA A 170 16.89 7.15 -8.19
C ALA A 170 15.94 7.67 -9.28
N VAL A 171 15.81 9.00 -9.42
CA VAL A 171 14.96 9.62 -10.44
C VAL A 171 15.43 9.28 -11.85
N GLU A 172 16.75 9.26 -12.09
CA GLU A 172 17.33 8.91 -13.40
C GLU A 172 16.92 7.49 -13.80
N ALA A 173 17.10 6.50 -12.90
CA ALA A 173 16.73 5.12 -13.16
C ALA A 173 15.21 4.94 -13.35
N ARG A 174 14.41 5.49 -12.43
CA ARG A 174 12.94 5.38 -12.45
C ARG A 174 12.31 5.98 -13.70
N SER A 175 12.91 7.05 -14.25
CA SER A 175 12.37 7.80 -15.39
C SER A 175 12.77 7.21 -16.75
N MET A 176 13.54 6.13 -16.78
CA MET A 176 13.87 5.43 -18.02
C MET A 176 12.62 4.80 -18.67
N ASP A 177 12.67 4.60 -19.99
CA ASP A 177 11.66 3.79 -20.66
C ASP A 177 11.82 2.32 -20.20
N PRO A 178 10.75 1.66 -19.68
CA PRO A 178 10.79 0.25 -19.31
C PRO A 178 11.21 -0.69 -20.45
N LYS A 179 11.13 -0.24 -21.70
CA LYS A 179 11.53 -0.99 -22.90
C LYS A 179 12.98 -0.75 -23.32
N SER A 180 13.73 0.06 -22.57
CA SER A 180 15.17 0.24 -22.78
C SER A 180 15.92 -1.09 -22.65
N SER A 181 17.15 -1.16 -23.18
CA SER A 181 17.94 -2.38 -23.07
C SER A 181 18.27 -2.70 -21.60
N ASP A 182 18.40 -3.99 -21.26
CA ASP A 182 18.80 -4.41 -19.92
C ASP A 182 20.13 -3.79 -19.49
N ALA A 183 21.06 -3.62 -20.42
CA ALA A 183 22.36 -3.00 -20.16
C ALA A 183 22.22 -1.51 -19.79
N ASP A 184 21.34 -0.78 -20.47
CA ASP A 184 21.10 0.64 -20.18
C ASP A 184 20.38 0.81 -18.83
N ILE A 185 19.36 -0.02 -18.57
CA ILE A 185 18.65 -0.03 -17.28
C ILE A 185 19.63 -0.35 -16.15
N GLN A 186 20.44 -1.39 -16.31
CA GLN A 186 21.43 -1.76 -15.29
C GLN A 186 22.44 -0.63 -15.05
N LYS A 187 22.91 0.04 -16.11
CA LYS A 187 23.81 1.18 -15.99
C LYS A 187 23.20 2.35 -15.22
N ALA A 188 21.89 2.59 -15.34
CA ALA A 188 21.22 3.60 -14.52
C ALA A 188 21.02 3.12 -13.08
N LEU A 189 20.63 1.86 -12.87
CA LEU A 189 20.50 1.27 -11.53
C LEU A 189 21.82 1.28 -10.76
N ASP A 190 22.97 1.11 -11.43
CA ASP A 190 24.30 1.16 -10.80
C ASP A 190 24.68 2.56 -10.30
N LYS A 191 23.99 3.61 -10.77
CA LYS A 191 24.15 4.98 -10.27
C LYS A 191 23.30 5.28 -9.04
N VAL A 192 22.35 4.40 -8.69
CA VAL A 192 21.53 4.57 -7.48
C VAL A 192 22.43 4.53 -6.25
N GLY A 193 22.35 5.56 -5.42
CA GLY A 193 23.23 5.85 -4.28
C GLY A 193 23.06 4.92 -3.07
N VAL A 194 22.69 3.66 -3.28
CA VAL A 194 22.61 2.62 -2.25
C VAL A 194 23.63 1.53 -2.59
N LYS A 195 24.49 1.22 -1.62
CA LYS A 195 25.57 0.23 -1.79
C LYS A 195 25.74 -0.59 -0.52
N ALA A 196 25.88 -1.89 -0.70
CA ALA A 196 26.38 -2.81 0.30
C ALA A 196 27.91 -2.72 0.33
N THR A 197 28.47 -2.23 1.43
CA THR A 197 29.94 -2.12 1.61
C THR A 197 30.58 -3.43 2.06
N ASP A 198 29.77 -4.34 2.56
CA ASP A 198 30.09 -5.69 3.01
C ASP A 198 28.80 -6.54 2.99
N ASP A 199 28.83 -7.72 3.61
CA ASP A 199 27.63 -8.56 3.76
C ASP A 199 26.81 -8.22 5.03
N ARG A 200 27.19 -7.20 5.83
CA ARG A 200 26.61 -6.86 7.15
C ARG A 200 26.56 -5.35 7.47
#